data_AF-A0A7L4HLC2-F1
#
_entry.id   AF-A0A7L4HLC2-F1
#
_cell.length_a   1.000
_cell.length_b   1.000
_cell.length_c   1.000
_cell.angle_alpha   90.00
_cell.angle_beta   90.00
_cell.angle_gamma   90.00
#
_symmetry.space_group_name_H-M   'P 1'
#
loop_
_entity.id
_entity.type
_entity.pdbx_description
1 polymer ?
#
loop_
_entity_poly.entity_id
_entity_poly.type
_entity_poly.pdbx_seq_one_letter_code
_entity_poly.pdbx_strand_id
1 'polypeptide(L)'
;LQCTYIEIEQVPKTHAVVLSRPSWLWGAEMGANEHGVCVANEAVLTREPASESEALLGMDLVRLGLERGATAKEALDVIVALLEEHGQGGNYYEDGSSCHTFQSSFLIVDRNEAWILETSGKYWAAEKITEGVKCICNQLSLTTKIDAEHPELRNYVRSQGWWNGDSDFNFSEVFSLADDHLACCSGRESLEKQGGDVSAQAMIDVLRDKDSGVCVDSESFLTTASIVSVLPQDPSFPCVHYFTGTPDPSR
;
A
#
# COMPACT_ATOMS: atom_id res chain seq x y z
N LEU A 1 -19.11 -12.45 -3.77
CA LEU A 1 -17.69 -12.59 -4.15
C LEU A 1 -16.92 -12.88 -2.87
N GLN A 2 -16.26 -14.03 -2.80
CA GLN A 2 -15.46 -14.40 -1.64
C GLN A 2 -14.24 -13.48 -1.48
N CYS A 3 -14.05 -12.95 -0.28
CA CYS A 3 -12.82 -12.29 0.18
C CYS A 3 -12.23 -13.12 1.33
N THR A 4 -11.18 -12.62 1.99
CA THR A 4 -10.46 -13.41 3.00
C THR A 4 -11.36 -13.81 4.16
N TYR A 5 -12.12 -12.87 4.73
CA TYR A 5 -13.04 -13.15 5.84
C TYR A 5 -14.52 -13.00 5.51
N ILE A 6 -14.86 -12.10 4.58
CA ILE A 6 -16.26 -11.78 4.26
C ILE A 6 -16.59 -12.05 2.80
N GLU A 7 -17.88 -12.05 2.49
CA GLU A 7 -18.39 -12.02 1.11
C GLU A 7 -18.98 -10.64 0.81
N ILE A 8 -18.63 -10.10 -0.37
CA ILE A 8 -19.16 -8.81 -0.86
C ILE A 8 -19.91 -8.99 -2.18
N GLU A 9 -20.65 -7.97 -2.62
CA GLU A 9 -21.30 -7.99 -3.93
C GLU A 9 -20.29 -8.07 -5.09
N GLN A 10 -20.63 -8.85 -6.11
CA GLN A 10 -19.81 -9.01 -7.30
C GLN A 10 -20.20 -8.00 -8.38
N VAL A 11 -19.20 -7.43 -9.06
CA VAL A 11 -19.39 -6.55 -10.21
C VAL A 11 -19.52 -7.33 -11.52
N PRO A 12 -20.20 -6.80 -12.55
CA PRO A 12 -20.42 -7.52 -13.80
C PRO A 12 -19.16 -7.82 -14.63
N LYS A 13 -18.09 -7.03 -14.44
CA LYS A 13 -16.82 -7.16 -15.18
C LYS A 13 -15.66 -6.92 -14.24
N THR A 14 -14.61 -7.72 -14.41
CA THR A 14 -13.32 -7.55 -13.75
C THR A 14 -12.21 -7.54 -14.78
N HIS A 15 -11.12 -6.88 -14.46
CA HIS A 15 -9.90 -6.85 -15.26
C HIS A 15 -9.06 -8.11 -15.04
N ALA A 16 -8.28 -8.48 -16.06
CA ALA A 16 -7.26 -9.51 -15.89
C ALA A 16 -6.13 -8.97 -15.01
N VAL A 17 -5.65 -9.80 -14.08
CA VAL A 17 -4.66 -9.41 -13.06
C VAL A 17 -3.54 -10.45 -12.92
N VAL A 18 -2.36 -9.99 -12.51
CA VAL A 18 -1.26 -10.80 -11.99
C VAL A 18 -0.98 -10.35 -10.55
N LEU A 19 -0.91 -11.30 -9.62
CA LEU A 19 -0.90 -11.03 -8.18
C LEU A 19 0.25 -11.78 -7.50
N SER A 20 0.88 -11.13 -6.52
CA SER A 20 1.68 -11.76 -5.47
C SER A 20 0.85 -11.80 -4.19
N ARG A 21 0.68 -12.99 -3.63
CA ARG A 21 -0.17 -13.17 -2.44
C ARG A 21 0.33 -14.32 -1.54
N PRO A 22 0.07 -14.25 -0.22
CA PRO A 22 0.11 -15.42 0.66
C PRO A 22 -0.88 -16.49 0.20
N SER A 23 -0.55 -17.76 0.40
CA SER A 23 -1.34 -18.90 -0.11
C SER A 23 -2.72 -19.03 0.54
N TRP A 24 -2.87 -18.56 1.78
CA TRP A 24 -4.04 -18.77 2.62
C TRP A 24 -5.17 -17.74 2.43
N LEU A 25 -4.88 -16.59 1.81
CA LEU A 25 -5.83 -15.49 1.66
C LEU A 25 -6.34 -15.34 0.22
N TRP A 26 -7.45 -14.60 0.06
CA TRP A 26 -8.05 -14.36 -1.26
C TRP A 26 -7.47 -13.14 -1.97
N GLY A 27 -7.09 -12.10 -1.22
CA GLY A 27 -6.45 -10.87 -1.70
C GLY A 27 -5.04 -11.02 -2.27
N ALA A 28 -4.29 -9.91 -2.30
CA ALA A 28 -2.90 -9.85 -2.74
C ALA A 28 -2.12 -8.76 -2.00
N GLU A 29 -0.82 -8.96 -1.78
CA GLU A 29 0.05 -7.90 -1.22
C GLU A 29 0.45 -6.89 -2.29
N MET A 30 0.58 -7.36 -3.53
CA MET A 30 0.93 -6.52 -4.67
C MET A 30 0.52 -7.17 -5.99
N GLY A 31 0.39 -6.38 -7.05
CA GLY A 31 0.07 -6.90 -8.38
C GLY A 31 -0.07 -5.83 -9.44
N ALA A 32 -0.48 -6.26 -10.63
CA ALA A 32 -0.78 -5.40 -11.76
C ALA A 32 -1.97 -5.93 -12.57
N ASN A 33 -2.65 -5.05 -13.32
CA ASN A 33 -3.75 -5.42 -14.20
C ASN A 33 -3.46 -5.14 -15.68
N GLU A 34 -4.37 -5.60 -16.55
CA GLU A 34 -4.25 -5.46 -18.02
C GLU A 34 -4.21 -4.01 -18.54
N HIS A 35 -4.60 -3.03 -17.71
CA HIS A 35 -4.56 -1.60 -18.05
C HIS A 35 -3.24 -0.92 -17.65
N GLY A 36 -2.33 -1.67 -17.00
CA GLY A 36 -1.08 -1.12 -16.50
C GLY A 36 -1.21 -0.40 -15.16
N VAL A 37 -2.28 -0.68 -14.40
CA VAL A 37 -2.37 -0.27 -13.00
C VAL A 37 -1.58 -1.26 -12.14
N CYS A 38 -0.74 -0.76 -11.26
CA CYS A 38 -0.03 -1.52 -10.24
C CYS A 38 -0.49 -1.07 -8.85
N VAL A 39 -0.68 -2.00 -7.93
CA VAL A 39 -1.02 -1.71 -6.53
C VAL A 39 -0.15 -2.57 -5.65
N ALA A 40 0.38 -2.00 -4.57
CA ALA A 40 0.99 -2.71 -3.46
C ALA A 40 0.48 -2.12 -2.14
N ASN A 41 0.39 -2.94 -1.09
CA ASN A 41 0.11 -2.46 0.26
C ASN A 41 1.21 -2.84 1.25
N GLU A 42 1.22 -2.14 2.37
CA GLU A 42 2.09 -2.43 3.51
C GLU A 42 1.35 -2.20 4.84
N ALA A 43 1.86 -2.84 5.88
CA ALA A 43 1.35 -2.72 7.24
C ALA A 43 1.82 -1.41 7.88
N VAL A 44 0.90 -0.63 8.43
CA VAL A 44 1.21 0.55 9.25
C VAL A 44 0.48 0.48 10.59
N LEU A 45 1.15 0.92 11.65
CA LEU A 45 0.55 1.10 12.96
C LEU A 45 0.14 2.56 13.13
N THR A 46 -1.09 2.77 13.58
CA THR A 46 -1.60 4.11 13.82
C THR A 46 -2.06 4.23 15.27
N ARG A 47 -2.29 5.47 15.70
CA ARG A 47 -2.86 5.84 16.99
C ARG A 47 -4.19 5.15 17.24
N GLU A 48 -4.95 4.91 16.19
CA GLU A 48 -6.17 4.12 16.24
C GLU A 48 -5.87 2.66 15.90
N PRO A 49 -6.00 1.72 16.86
CA PRO A 49 -5.69 0.33 16.60
C PRO A 49 -6.61 -0.23 15.51
N ALA A 50 -6.05 -1.11 14.67
CA ALA A 50 -6.81 -1.82 13.66
C ALA A 50 -7.81 -2.79 14.30
N SER A 51 -8.98 -2.91 13.69
CA SER A 51 -10.08 -3.74 14.19
C SER A 51 -9.72 -5.23 14.15
N GLU A 52 -9.96 -5.94 15.25
CA GLU A 52 -9.93 -7.41 15.29
C GLU A 52 -11.18 -8.04 14.67
N SER A 53 -12.24 -7.26 14.45
CA SER A 53 -13.45 -7.76 13.81
C SER A 53 -13.18 -8.01 12.33
N GLU A 54 -13.58 -9.19 11.87
CA GLU A 54 -13.48 -9.62 10.48
C GLU A 54 -14.16 -8.63 9.53
N ALA A 55 -13.38 -8.13 8.57
CA ALA A 55 -13.81 -7.25 7.49
C ALA A 55 -12.94 -7.54 6.26
N LEU A 56 -12.83 -6.59 5.32
CA LEU A 56 -11.83 -6.70 4.26
C LEU A 56 -10.43 -6.53 4.84
N LEU A 57 -9.48 -7.34 4.38
CA LEU A 57 -8.07 -7.05 4.63
C LEU A 57 -7.55 -6.01 3.63
N GLY A 58 -6.46 -5.32 3.97
CA GLY A 58 -5.72 -4.49 3.02
C GLY A 58 -5.41 -5.24 1.71
N MET A 59 -5.03 -6.51 1.82
CA MET A 59 -4.75 -7.35 0.66
C MET A 59 -5.99 -7.65 -0.18
N ASP A 60 -7.18 -7.76 0.43
CA ASP A 60 -8.42 -7.89 -0.34
C ASP A 60 -8.68 -6.62 -1.15
N LEU A 61 -8.45 -5.45 -0.53
CA LEU A 61 -8.58 -4.15 -1.20
C LEU A 61 -7.60 -4.00 -2.38
N VAL A 62 -6.35 -4.48 -2.26
CA VAL A 62 -5.39 -4.51 -3.38
C VAL A 62 -5.96 -5.28 -4.58
N ARG A 63 -6.42 -6.52 -4.36
CA ARG A 63 -6.98 -7.35 -5.43
C ARG A 63 -8.21 -6.69 -6.05
N LEU A 64 -9.14 -6.22 -5.22
CA LEU A 64 -10.39 -5.63 -5.70
C LEU A 64 -10.16 -4.32 -6.45
N GLY A 65 -9.21 -3.49 -6.00
CA GLY A 65 -8.77 -2.29 -6.71
C GLY A 65 -8.23 -2.62 -8.11
N LEU A 66 -7.35 -3.62 -8.21
CA LEU A 66 -6.80 -4.08 -9.48
C LEU A 66 -7.86 -4.69 -10.41
N GLU A 67 -8.81 -5.45 -9.86
CA GLU A 67 -9.89 -6.08 -10.63
C GLU A 67 -10.91 -5.09 -11.16
N ARG A 68 -11.04 -3.89 -10.57
CA ARG A 68 -12.17 -2.97 -10.85
C ARG A 68 -11.76 -1.58 -11.32
N GLY A 69 -10.49 -1.18 -11.24
CA GLY A 69 -9.99 0.11 -11.72
C GLY A 69 -9.13 -0.01 -12.99
N ALA A 70 -9.38 0.81 -14.00
CA ALA A 70 -8.57 0.89 -15.22
C ALA A 70 -7.49 1.99 -15.16
N THR A 71 -7.51 2.83 -14.13
CA THR A 71 -6.49 3.85 -13.83
C THR A 71 -6.11 3.79 -12.35
N ALA A 72 -5.00 4.42 -11.97
CA ALA A 72 -4.58 4.55 -10.58
C ALA A 72 -5.66 5.26 -9.74
N LYS A 73 -6.28 6.31 -10.29
CA LYS A 73 -7.37 7.01 -9.62
C LYS A 73 -8.62 6.15 -9.44
N GLU A 74 -9.02 5.39 -10.46
CA GLU A 74 -10.17 4.48 -10.35
C GLU A 74 -9.90 3.35 -9.35
N ALA A 75 -8.68 2.81 -9.32
CA ALA A 75 -8.30 1.80 -8.33
C ALA A 75 -8.34 2.38 -6.90
N LEU A 76 -7.86 3.61 -6.69
CA LEU A 76 -8.01 4.34 -5.43
C LEU A 76 -9.48 4.49 -5.04
N ASP A 77 -10.34 4.93 -5.98
CA ASP A 77 -11.77 5.13 -5.72
C ASP A 77 -12.49 3.84 -5.34
N VAL A 78 -12.14 2.72 -5.99
CA VAL A 78 -12.63 1.39 -5.62
C VAL A 78 -12.20 1.02 -4.20
N ILE A 79 -10.92 1.21 -3.87
CA ILE A 79 -10.37 0.86 -2.56
C ILE A 79 -11.08 1.65 -1.46
N VAL A 80 -11.20 2.97 -1.60
CA VAL A 80 -11.83 3.81 -0.57
C VAL A 80 -13.33 3.54 -0.45
N ALA A 81 -14.04 3.28 -1.56
CA ALA A 81 -15.46 2.94 -1.51
C ALA A 81 -15.70 1.62 -0.75
N LEU A 82 -14.88 0.60 -1.02
CA LEU A 82 -14.96 -0.70 -0.33
C LEU A 82 -14.55 -0.59 1.14
N LEU A 83 -13.54 0.22 1.45
CA LEU A 83 -13.14 0.52 2.82
C LEU A 83 -14.28 1.20 3.60
N GLU A 84 -14.97 2.15 2.98
CA GLU A 84 -16.09 2.87 3.60
C GLU A 84 -17.31 1.97 3.82
N GLU A 85 -17.60 1.08 2.86
CA GLU A 85 -18.76 0.19 2.91
C GLU A 85 -18.56 -1.02 3.85
N HIS A 86 -17.38 -1.65 3.80
CA HIS A 86 -17.13 -2.93 4.46
C HIS A 86 -16.12 -2.83 5.61
N GLY A 87 -15.42 -1.71 5.75
CA GLY A 87 -14.37 -1.53 6.73
C GLY A 87 -13.10 -2.31 6.40
N GLN A 88 -12.13 -2.21 7.31
CA GLN A 88 -10.93 -3.06 7.31
C GLN A 88 -10.67 -3.65 8.70
N GLY A 89 -10.18 -4.89 8.73
CA GLY A 89 -9.93 -5.60 9.98
C GLY A 89 -9.95 -7.12 9.87
N GLY A 90 -9.59 -7.78 10.97
CA GLY A 90 -9.37 -9.23 11.05
C GLY A 90 -7.89 -9.58 11.18
N ASN A 91 -7.60 -10.87 11.31
CA ASN A 91 -6.25 -11.36 11.54
C ASN A 91 -5.43 -11.32 10.24
N TYR A 92 -4.19 -10.83 10.30
CA TYR A 92 -3.29 -10.82 9.15
C TYR A 92 -2.35 -12.04 9.10
N TYR A 93 -2.47 -12.97 10.05
CA TYR A 93 -1.62 -14.15 10.17
C TYR A 93 -2.43 -15.45 10.08
N GLU A 94 -1.91 -16.45 9.35
CA GLU A 94 -2.57 -17.74 9.13
C GLU A 94 -2.65 -18.61 10.39
N ASP A 95 -1.63 -18.55 11.26
CA ASP A 95 -1.44 -19.51 12.35
C ASP A 95 -2.50 -19.42 13.45
N GLY A 96 -3.26 -18.30 13.50
CA GLY A 96 -4.33 -18.05 14.45
C GLY A 96 -3.89 -18.07 15.92
N SER A 97 -2.58 -18.06 16.20
CA SER A 97 -2.04 -18.20 17.56
C SER A 97 -2.24 -16.92 18.38
N SER A 98 -2.21 -15.77 17.70
CA SER A 98 -2.68 -14.47 18.16
C SER A 98 -3.29 -13.69 17.00
N CYS A 99 -4.24 -12.79 17.32
CA CYS A 99 -4.78 -11.87 16.32
C CYS A 99 -3.79 -10.72 16.11
N HIS A 100 -3.26 -10.61 14.90
CA HIS A 100 -2.37 -9.54 14.50
C HIS A 100 -3.12 -8.61 13.55
N THR A 101 -3.34 -7.37 13.99
CA THR A 101 -4.06 -6.37 13.22
C THR A 101 -3.15 -5.17 12.92
N PHE A 102 -3.28 -4.63 11.72
CA PHE A 102 -2.64 -3.38 11.32
C PHE A 102 -3.52 -2.64 10.31
N GLN A 103 -3.26 -1.34 10.16
CA GLN A 103 -3.87 -0.54 9.10
C GLN A 103 -3.05 -0.68 7.81
N SER A 104 -3.62 -0.27 6.69
CA SER A 104 -2.93 -0.37 5.39
C SER A 104 -2.49 0.98 4.85
N SER A 105 -1.26 1.02 4.33
CA SER A 105 -0.80 2.01 3.38
C SER A 105 -0.73 1.37 1.99
N PHE A 106 -1.03 2.12 0.94
CA PHE A 106 -1.07 1.64 -0.44
C PHE A 106 -0.26 2.54 -1.36
N LEU A 107 0.51 1.93 -2.26
CA LEU A 107 1.08 2.59 -3.43
C LEU A 107 0.32 2.13 -4.66
N ILE A 108 -0.34 3.06 -5.34
CA ILE A 108 -1.20 2.81 -6.51
C ILE A 108 -0.62 3.60 -7.68
N VAL A 109 -0.28 2.94 -8.78
CA VAL A 109 0.48 3.56 -9.88
C VAL A 109 -0.10 3.16 -11.23
N ASP A 110 -0.19 4.10 -12.15
CA ASP A 110 -0.41 3.83 -13.57
C ASP A 110 0.63 4.57 -14.43
N ARG A 111 0.40 4.65 -15.74
CA ARG A 111 1.32 5.28 -16.69
C ARG A 111 1.46 6.79 -16.50
N ASN A 112 0.50 7.46 -15.86
CA ASN A 112 0.41 8.92 -15.80
C ASN A 112 0.65 9.46 -14.39
N GLU A 113 0.24 8.71 -13.37
CA GLU A 113 0.25 9.17 -11.99
C GLU A 113 0.41 8.02 -11.00
N ALA A 114 0.82 8.39 -9.79
CA ALA A 114 0.81 7.54 -8.63
C ALA A 114 0.01 8.19 -7.50
N TRP A 115 -0.50 7.36 -6.61
CA TRP A 115 -1.20 7.74 -5.40
C TRP A 115 -0.63 6.96 -4.22
N ILE A 116 -0.31 7.68 -3.15
CA ILE A 116 -0.11 7.07 -1.83
C ILE A 116 -1.44 7.24 -1.09
N LEU A 117 -2.01 6.15 -0.60
CA LEU A 117 -3.23 6.13 0.20
C LEU A 117 -2.91 5.51 1.57
N GLU A 118 -3.14 6.26 2.63
CA GLU A 118 -2.93 5.79 4.01
C GLU A 118 -4.24 5.79 4.78
N THR A 119 -4.43 4.77 5.60
CA THR A 119 -5.72 4.49 6.26
C THR A 119 -5.59 4.39 7.78
N SER A 120 -6.67 4.71 8.48
CA SER A 120 -6.86 4.53 9.92
C SER A 120 -8.33 4.20 10.17
N GLY A 121 -8.63 2.91 10.36
CA GLY A 121 -10.00 2.41 10.40
C GLY A 121 -10.68 2.71 9.07
N LYS A 122 -11.82 3.42 9.10
CA LYS A 122 -12.50 3.86 7.87
C LYS A 122 -11.98 5.19 7.30
N TYR A 123 -11.16 5.91 8.06
CA TYR A 123 -10.64 7.21 7.65
C TYR A 123 -9.39 7.03 6.80
N TRP A 124 -9.19 7.94 5.85
CA TRP A 124 -8.09 7.85 4.90
C TRP A 124 -7.67 9.22 4.39
N ALA A 125 -6.43 9.32 3.93
CA ALA A 125 -5.90 10.45 3.18
C ALA A 125 -5.05 9.93 2.02
N ALA A 126 -4.95 10.72 0.95
CA ALA A 126 -4.17 10.37 -0.22
C ALA A 126 -3.43 11.57 -0.84
N GLU A 127 -2.20 11.34 -1.29
CA GLU A 127 -1.38 12.28 -2.05
C GLU A 127 -1.22 11.80 -3.49
N LYS A 128 -1.42 12.72 -4.44
CA LYS A 128 -1.14 12.51 -5.86
C LYS A 128 0.30 12.84 -6.20
N ILE A 129 0.93 11.97 -6.98
CA ILE A 129 2.31 12.09 -7.44
C ILE A 129 2.32 11.99 -8.96
N THR A 130 2.93 12.97 -9.62
CA THR A 130 3.08 13.01 -11.08
C THR A 130 4.54 13.05 -11.52
N GLU A 131 5.46 13.28 -10.59
CA GLU A 131 6.89 13.40 -10.87
C GLU A 131 7.72 13.11 -9.61
N GLY A 132 9.01 12.88 -9.83
CA GLY A 132 9.98 12.61 -8.77
C GLY A 132 9.99 11.16 -8.30
N VAL A 133 10.68 10.93 -7.19
CA VAL A 133 10.85 9.61 -6.58
C VAL A 133 10.18 9.63 -5.21
N LYS A 134 9.38 8.62 -4.94
CA LYS A 134 8.70 8.42 -3.65
C LYS A 134 8.98 7.00 -3.17
N CYS A 135 9.13 6.86 -1.87
CA CYS A 135 9.33 5.60 -1.18
C CYS A 135 8.43 5.62 0.05
N ILE A 136 7.70 4.52 0.26
CA ILE A 136 6.91 4.26 1.45
C ILE A 136 7.51 3.05 2.17
N CYS A 137 7.27 2.97 3.46
CA CYS A 137 7.70 1.89 4.35
C CYS A 137 6.64 1.71 5.44
N ASN A 138 6.85 0.80 6.40
CA ASN A 138 5.89 0.45 7.45
C ASN A 138 5.57 1.57 8.49
N GLN A 139 5.40 2.81 8.02
CA GLN A 139 5.10 4.04 8.75
C GLN A 139 4.25 4.98 7.87
N LEU A 140 3.47 5.84 8.50
CA LEU A 140 2.73 6.88 7.80
C LEU A 140 3.69 7.95 7.24
N SER A 141 3.48 8.30 5.97
CA SER A 141 4.34 9.17 5.17
C SER A 141 3.62 10.44 4.70
N LEU A 142 2.28 10.44 4.67
CA LEU A 142 1.51 11.60 4.25
C LEU A 142 1.61 12.71 5.30
N THR A 143 2.00 13.91 4.85
CA THR A 143 2.17 15.07 5.74
C THR A 143 1.05 16.08 5.52
N THR A 144 1.38 17.30 5.09
CA THR A 144 0.42 18.38 4.87
C THR A 144 -0.12 18.44 3.45
N LYS A 145 0.57 17.82 2.49
CA LYS A 145 0.08 17.68 1.11
C LYS A 145 -0.90 16.51 1.03
N ILE A 146 -2.18 16.83 0.91
CA ILE A 146 -3.28 15.88 0.79
C ILE A 146 -4.17 16.33 -0.37
N ASP A 147 -4.27 15.48 -1.40
CA ASP A 147 -5.05 15.76 -2.61
C ASP A 147 -6.46 15.17 -2.53
N ALA A 148 -6.66 14.14 -1.71
CA ALA A 148 -7.97 13.58 -1.38
C ALA A 148 -7.98 13.04 0.07
N GLU A 149 -9.12 13.16 0.75
CA GLU A 149 -9.28 12.66 2.12
C GLU A 149 -10.73 12.24 2.39
N HIS A 150 -10.92 11.37 3.39
CA HIS A 150 -12.26 11.04 3.88
C HIS A 150 -12.98 12.32 4.36
N PRO A 151 -14.24 12.59 3.97
CA PRO A 151 -14.92 13.86 4.24
C PRO A 151 -14.99 14.24 5.73
N GLU A 152 -15.12 13.25 6.61
CA GLU A 152 -15.18 13.45 8.06
C GLU A 152 -13.82 13.34 8.78
N LEU A 153 -12.70 13.15 8.06
CA LEU A 153 -11.38 12.95 8.64
C LEU A 153 -11.03 14.06 9.65
N ARG A 154 -11.14 15.31 9.22
CA ARG A 154 -10.78 16.48 10.03
C ARG A 154 -11.72 16.68 11.22
N ASN A 155 -13.00 16.38 11.06
CA ASN A 155 -13.97 16.46 12.14
C ASN A 155 -13.71 15.37 13.19
N TYR A 156 -13.38 14.16 12.72
CA TYR A 156 -13.04 13.04 13.57
C TYR A 156 -11.83 13.36 14.46
N VAL A 157 -10.70 13.74 13.87
CA VAL A 157 -9.47 14.03 14.65
C VAL A 157 -9.65 15.20 15.63
N ARG A 158 -10.48 16.20 15.30
CA ARG A 158 -10.86 17.28 16.23
C ARG A 158 -11.69 16.76 17.39
N SER A 159 -12.66 15.88 17.12
CA SER A 159 -13.50 15.27 18.16
C SER A 159 -12.67 14.41 19.13
N GLN A 160 -11.58 13.81 18.65
CA GLN A 160 -10.62 13.06 19.46
C GLN A 160 -9.62 13.96 20.21
N GLY A 161 -9.59 15.27 19.91
CA GLY A 161 -8.62 16.21 20.46
C GLY A 161 -7.19 16.02 19.94
N TRP A 162 -7.00 15.32 18.81
CA TRP A 162 -5.67 15.04 18.24
C TRP A 162 -5.12 16.20 17.41
N TRP A 163 -6.02 17.02 16.87
CA TRP A 163 -5.68 18.24 16.14
C TRP A 163 -6.74 19.30 16.41
N ASN A 164 -6.31 20.52 16.72
CA ASN A 164 -7.19 21.61 17.13
C ASN A 164 -7.52 22.60 16.00
N GLY A 165 -6.84 22.52 14.85
CA GLY A 165 -7.03 23.43 13.73
C GLY A 165 -6.11 24.65 13.70
N ASP A 166 -5.23 24.82 14.69
CA ASP A 166 -4.36 26.01 14.78
C ASP A 166 -3.12 25.93 13.88
N SER A 167 -2.76 24.72 13.45
CA SER A 167 -1.69 24.43 12.50
C SER A 167 -2.24 23.79 11.24
N ASP A 168 -1.43 23.74 10.18
CA ASP A 168 -1.71 22.88 9.04
C ASP A 168 -1.94 21.44 9.52
N PHE A 169 -2.87 20.75 8.86
CA PHE A 169 -3.18 19.37 9.16
C PHE A 169 -2.08 18.48 8.57
N ASN A 170 -1.34 17.78 9.42
CA ASN A 170 -0.30 16.82 9.03
C ASN A 170 -0.77 15.40 9.39
N PHE A 171 -1.03 14.55 8.38
CA PHE A 171 -1.65 13.25 8.59
C PHE A 171 -0.79 12.31 9.45
N SER A 172 0.48 12.13 9.11
CA SER A 172 1.40 11.27 9.85
C SER A 172 1.61 11.78 11.28
N GLU A 173 1.80 13.08 11.51
CA GLU A 173 1.94 13.61 12.89
C GLU A 173 0.68 13.36 13.74
N VAL A 174 -0.51 13.43 13.15
CA VAL A 174 -1.77 13.24 13.87
C VAL A 174 -2.04 11.77 14.16
N PHE A 175 -1.73 10.87 13.22
CA PHE A 175 -2.07 9.46 13.32
C PHE A 175 -0.92 8.54 13.73
N SER A 176 0.34 8.97 13.69
CA SER A 176 1.46 8.13 14.15
C SER A 176 1.47 7.96 15.68
N LEU A 177 2.07 6.85 16.10
CA LEU A 177 2.41 6.61 17.51
C LEU A 177 3.63 7.46 17.89
N ALA A 178 3.72 7.89 19.16
CA ALA A 178 4.72 8.86 19.60
C ALA A 178 6.19 8.40 19.42
N ASP A 179 6.44 7.09 19.32
CA ASP A 179 7.77 6.51 19.17
C ASP A 179 8.16 6.20 17.70
N ASP A 180 7.27 6.48 16.74
CA ASP A 180 7.43 6.02 15.35
C ASP A 180 8.28 6.98 14.47
N HIS A 181 8.74 8.12 15.03
CA HIS A 181 9.43 9.18 14.28
C HIS A 181 10.90 8.89 13.88
N LEU A 182 11.38 7.65 14.04
CA LEU A 182 12.84 7.36 14.06
C LEU A 182 13.39 6.50 12.91
N ALA A 183 12.57 6.00 11.99
CA ALA A 183 13.08 5.17 10.88
C ALA A 183 12.89 5.86 9.51
N CYS A 184 13.99 6.35 8.94
CA CYS A 184 14.02 6.72 7.52
C CYS A 184 13.81 5.45 6.68
N CYS A 185 12.92 5.46 5.68
CA CYS A 185 12.75 4.32 4.80
C CYS A 185 14.10 3.99 4.12
N SER A 186 14.75 2.89 4.50
CA SER A 186 16.09 2.50 3.99
C SER A 186 16.16 2.46 2.47
N GLY A 187 15.05 2.14 1.79
CA GLY A 187 14.95 2.15 0.33
C GLY A 187 15.23 3.52 -0.28
N ARG A 188 14.88 4.62 0.40
CA ARG A 188 15.20 5.98 -0.06
C ARG A 188 16.69 6.24 -0.02
N GLU A 189 17.37 5.86 1.07
CA GLU A 189 18.83 6.01 1.17
C GLU A 189 19.54 5.17 0.10
N SER A 190 19.05 3.96 -0.17
CA SER A 190 19.58 3.11 -1.24
C SER A 190 19.37 3.71 -2.63
N LEU A 191 18.22 4.34 -2.90
CA LEU A 191 17.97 5.07 -4.15
C LEU A 191 18.85 6.32 -4.29
N GLU A 192 19.05 7.07 -3.21
CA GLU A 192 19.93 8.24 -3.19
C GLU A 192 21.40 7.82 -3.45
N LYS A 193 21.84 6.67 -2.91
CA LYS A 193 23.17 6.08 -3.21
C LYS A 193 23.35 5.73 -4.69
N GLN A 194 22.27 5.40 -5.41
CA GLN A 194 22.31 5.12 -6.85
C GLN A 194 22.32 6.40 -7.72
N GLY A 195 22.47 7.58 -7.13
CA GLY A 195 22.57 8.84 -7.86
C GLY A 195 21.24 9.28 -8.49
N GLY A 196 20.12 8.73 -8.04
CA GLY A 196 18.79 9.02 -8.58
C GLY A 196 18.48 8.33 -9.91
N ASP A 197 19.27 7.33 -10.34
CA ASP A 197 18.87 6.45 -11.44
C ASP A 197 17.65 5.62 -11.01
N VAL A 198 16.56 5.72 -11.79
CA VAL A 198 15.30 5.00 -11.58
C VAL A 198 15.10 3.91 -12.64
N SER A 199 16.19 3.44 -13.24
CA SER A 199 16.16 2.31 -14.15
C SER A 199 15.60 1.03 -13.48
N ALA A 200 15.07 0.12 -14.28
CA ALA A 200 14.57 -1.15 -13.77
C ALA A 200 15.66 -1.94 -13.01
N GLN A 201 16.91 -1.89 -13.49
CA GLN A 201 18.03 -2.55 -12.84
C GLN A 201 18.34 -1.90 -11.48
N ALA A 202 18.36 -0.57 -11.42
CA ALA A 202 18.56 0.15 -10.16
C ALA A 202 17.51 -0.24 -9.11
N MET A 203 16.23 -0.30 -9.50
CA MET A 203 15.14 -0.73 -8.61
C MET A 203 15.28 -2.19 -8.18
N ILE A 204 15.68 -3.09 -9.09
CA ILE A 204 15.98 -4.49 -8.76
C ILE A 204 17.11 -4.57 -7.72
N ASP A 205 18.17 -3.79 -7.89
CA ASP A 205 19.31 -3.80 -6.98
C ASP A 205 18.93 -3.24 -5.60
N VAL A 206 18.08 -2.20 -5.53
CA VAL A 206 17.53 -1.69 -4.26
C VAL A 206 16.71 -2.75 -3.55
N LEU A 207 15.82 -3.46 -4.25
CA LEU A 207 15.00 -4.54 -3.65
C LEU A 207 15.82 -5.76 -3.22
N ARG A 208 17.08 -5.85 -3.64
CA ARG A 208 18.04 -6.90 -3.26
C ARG A 208 18.99 -6.48 -2.14
N ASP A 209 18.92 -5.24 -1.68
CA ASP A 209 19.82 -4.67 -0.69
C ASP A 209 19.56 -5.26 0.70
N LYS A 210 20.38 -6.25 1.09
CA LYS A 210 20.38 -6.84 2.43
C LYS A 210 21.06 -5.95 3.46
N ASP A 211 22.05 -5.15 3.07
CA ASP A 211 22.87 -4.37 4.00
C ASP A 211 22.08 -3.21 4.60
N SER A 212 21.23 -2.57 3.80
CA SER A 212 20.32 -1.50 4.28
C SER A 212 19.01 -2.04 4.87
N GLY A 213 18.79 -3.36 4.82
CA GLY A 213 17.61 -4.02 5.38
C GLY A 213 16.34 -3.98 4.51
N VAL A 214 16.47 -3.66 3.21
CA VAL A 214 15.34 -3.70 2.27
C VAL A 214 14.96 -5.15 1.94
N CYS A 215 15.96 -5.97 1.62
CA CYS A 215 15.80 -7.40 1.47
C CYS A 215 16.13 -8.07 2.81
N VAL A 216 15.12 -8.65 3.47
CA VAL A 216 15.30 -9.29 4.77
C VAL A 216 15.42 -10.79 4.57
N ASP A 217 16.45 -11.38 5.18
CA ASP A 217 16.71 -12.82 5.21
C ASP A 217 17.13 -13.18 6.64
N SER A 218 16.12 -13.35 7.51
CA SER A 218 16.29 -13.62 8.95
C SER A 218 15.41 -14.78 9.39
N GLU A 219 15.68 -15.35 10.58
CA GLU A 219 14.86 -16.44 11.12
C GLU A 219 13.42 -16.03 11.41
N SER A 220 13.16 -14.75 11.69
CA SER A 220 11.85 -14.22 12.05
C SER A 220 11.09 -13.60 10.88
N PHE A 221 11.79 -13.17 9.83
CA PHE A 221 11.19 -12.50 8.68
C PHE A 221 12.04 -12.72 7.43
N LEU A 222 11.37 -12.98 6.32
CA LEU A 222 11.99 -13.25 5.03
C LEU A 222 11.22 -12.49 3.95
N THR A 223 11.90 -11.74 3.11
CA THR A 223 11.31 -11.16 1.91
C THR A 223 10.93 -12.30 0.96
N THR A 224 9.63 -12.54 0.79
CA THR A 224 9.10 -13.68 0.03
C THR A 224 8.92 -13.39 -1.45
N ALA A 225 8.73 -12.12 -1.81
CA ALA A 225 8.55 -11.67 -3.18
C ALA A 225 9.01 -10.22 -3.38
N SER A 226 9.30 -9.87 -4.62
CA SER A 226 9.55 -8.51 -5.07
C SER A 226 9.07 -8.33 -6.51
N ILE A 227 8.54 -7.14 -6.80
CA ILE A 227 8.06 -6.76 -8.13
C ILE A 227 8.68 -5.44 -8.53
N VAL A 228 9.18 -5.38 -9.77
CA VAL A 228 9.55 -4.12 -10.43
C VAL A 228 8.71 -3.97 -11.68
N SER A 229 7.96 -2.86 -11.77
CA SER A 229 7.10 -2.56 -12.90
C SER A 229 7.61 -1.34 -13.65
N VAL A 230 7.78 -1.46 -14.96
CA VAL A 230 8.09 -0.35 -15.87
C VAL A 230 6.84 -0.06 -16.68
N LEU A 231 6.31 1.16 -16.52
CA LEU A 231 5.05 1.61 -17.13
C LEU A 231 5.34 2.77 -18.09
N PRO A 232 5.55 2.52 -19.39
CA PRO A 232 5.79 3.59 -20.35
C PRO A 232 4.59 4.52 -20.47
N GLN A 233 4.81 5.84 -20.50
CA GLN A 233 3.74 6.82 -20.76
C GLN A 233 3.09 6.63 -22.14
N ASP A 234 3.89 6.26 -23.14
CA ASP A 234 3.38 5.95 -24.47
C ASP A 234 2.67 4.57 -24.48
N PRO A 235 1.34 4.53 -24.71
CA PRO A 235 0.54 3.31 -24.67
C PRO A 235 0.89 2.30 -25.78
N SER A 236 1.65 2.71 -26.80
CA SER A 236 2.14 1.78 -27.83
C SER A 236 3.20 0.80 -27.31
N PHE A 237 3.85 1.13 -26.19
CA PHE A 237 4.77 0.23 -25.51
C PHE A 237 4.06 -0.57 -24.40
N PRO A 238 4.36 -1.87 -24.27
CA PRO A 238 3.78 -2.69 -23.22
C PRO A 238 4.34 -2.30 -21.84
N CYS A 239 3.53 -2.48 -20.80
CA CYS A 239 4.04 -2.50 -19.44
C CYS A 239 4.88 -3.76 -19.25
N VAL A 240 5.99 -3.65 -18.53
CA VAL A 240 6.91 -4.76 -18.26
C VAL A 240 6.99 -4.96 -16.75
N HIS A 241 6.73 -6.18 -16.30
CA HIS A 241 6.69 -6.52 -14.89
C HIS A 241 7.71 -7.64 -14.61
N TYR A 242 8.66 -7.38 -13.71
CA TYR A 242 9.65 -8.32 -13.25
C TYR A 242 9.21 -8.86 -11.89
N PHE A 243 9.20 -10.19 -11.74
CA PHE A 243 8.79 -10.87 -10.51
C PHE A 243 9.90 -11.79 -10.04
N THR A 244 10.09 -11.88 -8.73
CA THR A 244 10.87 -12.97 -8.14
C THR A 244 10.07 -14.27 -8.16
N GLY A 245 10.65 -15.34 -8.68
CA GLY A 245 10.02 -16.67 -8.69
C GLY A 245 10.21 -17.47 -7.40
N THR A 246 11.03 -16.99 -6.47
CA THR A 246 11.35 -17.62 -5.19
C THR A 246 11.49 -16.59 -4.08
N PRO A 247 11.31 -16.99 -2.80
CA PRO A 247 11.72 -16.18 -1.67
C PRO A 247 13.20 -15.78 -1.73
N ASP A 248 13.54 -14.67 -1.08
CA ASP A 248 14.82 -13.98 -1.13
C ASP A 248 15.16 -13.46 -2.56
N PRO A 249 14.76 -12.21 -2.88
CA PRO A 249 15.05 -11.57 -4.16
C PRO A 249 16.53 -11.53 -4.56
N SER A 250 17.45 -11.62 -3.60
CA SER A 250 18.89 -11.53 -3.83
C SER A 250 19.51 -12.79 -4.44
N ARG A 251 18.78 -13.91 -4.44
CA ARG A 251 19.27 -15.22 -4.90
C ARG A 251 19.07 -15.48 -6.38
#